data_AF-A0A2D8CNY4-F1
#
_entry.id   AF-A0A2D8CNY4-F1
#
_cell.length_a   1.000
_cell.length_b   1.000
_cell.length_c   1.000
_cell.angle_alpha   90.00
_cell.angle_beta   90.00
_cell.angle_gamma   90.00
#
_symmetry.space_group_name_H-M   'P 1'
#
loop_
_entity.id
_entity.type
_entity.pdbx_description
1 polymer ?
#
loop_
_entity_poly.entity_id
_entity_poly.type
_entity_poly.pdbx_seq_one_letter_code
_entity_poly.pdbx_strand_id
1 'polypeptide(L)'
;MDRALARFIGDVFDIVADNILLFGIVGVVCFLLGPSLLVLLERKERLPRLFVWVYAFVLAPLITLVLVFVANPQSYCNDPLPHEAFRLFYPLVLPLLPLYVHYFRAKQLNHPVLLGLILVMLSLGVFSITLGNEIFHLAYRSVQGHGVVYSGARAWECAYLNSASERSARSTVGTATLVFLVVQVLVLIAVRRMKHRQSEPQGTPSSDAGVEA
;
A
#
# COMPACT_ATOMS: atom_id res chain seq x y z
N MET A 1 -13.00 -6.98 21.81
CA MET A 1 -12.62 -5.74 21.10
C MET A 1 -13.19 -4.58 21.93
N ASP A 2 -12.34 -3.77 22.54
CA ASP A 2 -12.76 -2.83 23.57
C ASP A 2 -13.59 -1.68 23.01
N ARG A 3 -14.71 -1.35 23.66
CA ARG A 3 -15.59 -0.21 23.28
C ARG A 3 -14.82 1.11 23.16
N ALA A 4 -13.74 1.29 23.93
CA ALA A 4 -12.89 2.46 23.87
C ALA A 4 -12.10 2.53 22.56
N LEU A 5 -11.57 1.39 22.09
CA LEU A 5 -10.90 1.29 20.79
C LEU A 5 -11.87 1.56 19.65
N ALA A 6 -13.09 1.01 19.72
CA ALA A 6 -14.12 1.24 18.71
C ALA A 6 -14.54 2.72 18.62
N ARG A 7 -14.68 3.40 19.76
CA ARG A 7 -14.95 4.85 19.79
C ARG A 7 -13.78 5.68 19.27
N PHE A 8 -12.56 5.38 19.69
CA PHE A 8 -11.37 6.07 19.20
C PHE A 8 -11.23 5.92 17.68
N ILE A 9 -11.47 4.71 17.16
CA ILE A 9 -11.49 4.47 15.71
C ILE A 9 -12.59 5.33 15.07
N GLY A 10 -13.81 5.34 15.63
CA GLY A 10 -14.91 6.19 15.15
C GLY A 10 -14.55 7.67 15.11
N ASP A 11 -14.04 8.23 16.21
CA ASP A 11 -13.66 9.64 16.32
C ASP A 11 -12.57 10.04 15.31
N VAL A 12 -11.59 9.14 15.09
CA VAL A 12 -10.55 9.35 14.07
C VAL A 12 -11.14 9.34 12.66
N PHE A 13 -12.08 8.42 12.38
CA PHE A 13 -12.78 8.39 11.10
C PHE A 13 -13.62 9.64 10.87
N ASP A 14 -14.32 10.15 11.89
CA ASP A 14 -15.14 11.35 11.80
C ASP A 14 -14.28 12.60 11.52
N ILE A 15 -13.13 12.74 12.21
CA ILE A 15 -12.19 13.84 11.94
C ILE A 15 -11.64 13.80 10.51
N VAL A 16 -11.32 12.61 10.01
CA VAL A 16 -10.84 12.41 8.64
C VAL A 16 -11.96 12.71 7.64
N ALA A 17 -13.20 12.32 7.93
CA ALA A 17 -14.35 12.60 7.07
C ALA A 17 -14.63 14.10 6.98
N ASP A 18 -14.61 14.82 8.11
CA ASP A 18 -14.84 16.27 8.17
C ASP A 18 -13.76 17.09 7.46
N ASN A 19 -12.55 16.55 7.34
CA ASN A 19 -11.39 17.21 6.72
C ASN A 19 -10.86 16.46 5.50
N ILE A 20 -11.71 15.67 4.84
CA ILE A 20 -11.30 14.72 3.79
C ILE A 20 -10.59 15.39 2.63
N LEU A 21 -10.93 16.66 2.34
CA LEU A 21 -10.34 17.43 1.25
C LEU A 21 -8.91 17.89 1.61
N LEU A 22 -8.68 18.31 2.85
CA LEU A 22 -7.35 18.67 3.35
C LEU A 22 -6.45 17.43 3.43
N PHE A 23 -6.93 16.37 4.08
CA PHE A 23 -6.19 15.11 4.19
C PHE A 23 -5.97 14.45 2.83
N GLY A 24 -6.93 14.60 1.91
CA GLY A 24 -6.81 14.17 0.52
C GLY A 24 -5.70 14.90 -0.22
N ILE A 25 -5.68 16.23 -0.21
CA ILE A 25 -4.64 17.02 -0.90
C ILE A 25 -3.26 16.74 -0.29
N VAL A 26 -3.13 16.81 1.05
CA VAL A 26 -1.86 16.56 1.73
C VAL A 26 -1.39 15.13 1.49
N GLY A 27 -2.30 14.15 1.61
CA GLY A 27 -2.02 12.75 1.35
C GLY A 27 -1.57 12.48 -0.09
N VAL A 28 -2.23 13.09 -1.08
CA VAL A 28 -1.85 12.98 -2.50
C VAL A 28 -0.47 13.60 -2.75
N VAL A 29 -0.20 14.81 -2.24
CA VAL A 29 1.10 15.45 -2.39
C VAL A 29 2.21 14.61 -1.73
N CYS A 30 1.97 14.14 -0.51
CA CYS A 30 2.89 13.25 0.21
C CYS A 30 3.09 11.93 -0.54
N PHE A 31 2.05 11.34 -1.13
CA PHE A 31 2.16 10.10 -1.89
C PHE A 31 2.95 10.28 -3.19
N LEU A 32 2.68 11.35 -3.94
CA LEU A 32 3.33 11.62 -5.23
C LEU A 32 4.81 11.99 -5.07
N LEU A 33 5.15 12.81 -4.08
CA LEU A 33 6.49 13.36 -3.91
C LEU A 33 7.31 12.66 -2.83
N GLY A 34 6.65 12.13 -1.80
CA GLY A 34 7.29 11.56 -0.61
C GLY A 34 8.26 10.42 -0.90
N PRO A 35 7.90 9.38 -1.69
CA PRO A 35 8.83 8.30 -2.00
C PRO A 35 10.09 8.79 -2.73
N SER A 36 9.94 9.72 -3.68
CA SER A 36 11.06 10.35 -4.39
C SER A 36 11.94 11.19 -3.46
N LEU A 37 11.33 11.95 -2.56
CA LEU A 37 12.02 12.76 -1.56
C LEU A 37 12.80 11.89 -0.57
N LEU A 38 12.20 10.80 -0.08
CA LEU A 38 12.85 9.82 0.79
C LEU A 38 14.12 9.26 0.13
N VAL A 39 14.02 8.85 -1.14
CA VAL A 39 15.18 8.36 -1.90
C VAL A 39 16.25 9.43 -2.07
N LEU A 40 15.85 10.66 -2.42
CA LEU A 40 16.79 11.76 -2.62
C LEU A 40 17.54 12.11 -1.33
N LEU A 41 16.84 12.15 -0.19
CA LEU A 41 17.43 12.43 1.10
C LEU A 41 18.30 11.27 1.61
N GLU A 42 17.88 10.01 1.40
CA GLU A 42 18.67 8.82 1.76
C GLU A 42 19.99 8.79 0.97
N ARG A 43 19.94 9.04 -0.34
CA ARG A 43 21.13 9.10 -1.20
C ARG A 43 22.09 10.22 -0.86
N LYS A 44 21.59 11.31 -0.29
CA LYS A 44 22.42 12.43 0.18
C LYS A 44 22.93 12.22 1.60
N GLU A 45 22.60 11.10 2.25
CA GLU A 45 22.88 10.84 3.68
C GLU A 45 22.34 11.94 4.61
N ARG A 46 21.30 12.64 4.15
CA ARG A 46 20.66 13.76 4.87
C ARG A 46 19.26 13.41 5.33
N LEU A 47 18.86 12.14 5.27
CA LEU A 47 17.55 11.70 5.70
C LEU A 47 17.48 11.69 7.23
N PRO A 48 16.76 12.62 7.87
CA PRO A 48 16.71 12.65 9.31
C PRO A 48 15.85 11.50 9.80
N ARG A 49 16.34 10.76 10.80
CA ARG A 49 15.65 9.58 11.36
C ARG A 49 14.20 9.89 11.72
N LEU A 50 13.93 11.03 12.34
CA LEU A 50 12.58 11.45 12.71
C LEU A 50 11.62 11.51 11.51
N PHE A 51 12.08 12.03 10.38
CA PHE A 51 11.24 12.15 9.18
C PHE A 51 10.84 10.78 8.63
N VAL A 52 11.76 9.81 8.61
CA VAL A 52 11.45 8.43 8.17
C VAL A 52 10.44 7.77 9.09
N TRP A 53 10.57 8.00 10.40
CA TRP A 53 9.63 7.47 11.39
C TRP A 53 8.24 8.07 11.22
N VAL A 54 8.13 9.39 11.10
CA VAL A 54 6.86 10.08 10.85
C VAL A 54 6.24 9.57 9.55
N TYR A 55 7.04 9.42 8.50
CA TYR A 55 6.54 8.93 7.23
C TYR A 55 6.05 7.47 7.33
N ALA A 56 6.80 6.61 8.02
CA ALA A 56 6.49 5.18 8.15
C ALA A 56 5.27 4.89 9.04
N PHE A 57 5.09 5.63 10.12
CA PHE A 57 4.07 5.34 11.14
C PHE A 57 2.88 6.30 11.14
N VAL A 58 2.97 7.45 10.46
CA VAL A 58 1.88 8.42 10.39
C VAL A 58 1.41 8.60 8.94
N LEU A 59 2.29 9.08 8.06
CA LEU A 59 1.87 9.45 6.70
C LEU A 59 1.49 8.23 5.85
N ALA A 60 2.35 7.21 5.77
CA ALA A 60 2.06 6.04 4.95
C ALA A 60 0.79 5.30 5.41
N PRO A 61 0.57 5.02 6.72
CA PRO A 61 -0.67 4.42 7.19
C PRO A 61 -1.90 5.27 6.89
N LEU A 62 -1.82 6.60 7.08
CA LEU A 62 -2.92 7.52 6.79
C LEU A 62 -3.28 7.51 5.30
N ILE A 63 -2.28 7.61 4.42
CA ILE A 63 -2.46 7.53 2.96
C ILE A 63 -3.09 6.19 2.58
N THR A 64 -2.57 5.07 3.11
CA THR A 64 -3.12 3.74 2.85
C THR A 64 -4.55 3.63 3.30
N LEU A 65 -4.89 4.13 4.49
CA LEU A 65 -6.25 4.11 5.03
C LEU A 65 -7.21 4.89 4.12
N VAL A 66 -6.82 6.08 3.68
CA VAL A 66 -7.61 6.88 2.73
C VAL A 66 -7.81 6.12 1.41
N LEU A 67 -6.76 5.54 0.84
CA LEU A 67 -6.86 4.77 -0.41
C LEU A 67 -7.75 3.53 -0.26
N VAL A 68 -7.66 2.82 0.86
CA VAL A 68 -8.53 1.67 1.17
C VAL A 68 -9.98 2.11 1.36
N PHE A 69 -10.21 3.25 2.01
CA PHE A 69 -11.55 3.81 2.20
C PHE A 69 -12.18 4.18 0.85
N VAL A 70 -11.42 4.84 -0.03
CA VAL A 70 -11.86 5.17 -1.39
C VAL A 70 -12.09 3.92 -2.23
N ALA A 71 -11.26 2.89 -2.07
CA ALA A 71 -11.45 1.61 -2.74
C ALA A 71 -12.73 0.90 -2.29
N ASN A 72 -13.22 1.18 -1.08
CA ASN A 72 -14.25 0.38 -0.45
C ASN A 72 -15.50 1.18 -0.03
N PRO A 73 -16.22 1.80 -0.99
CA PRO A 73 -17.39 2.60 -0.66
C PRO A 73 -18.47 1.71 -0.03
N GLN A 74 -19.01 2.16 1.11
CA GLN A 74 -20.10 1.48 1.84
C GLN A 74 -21.43 1.49 1.05
N SER A 75 -21.56 2.43 0.13
CA SER A 75 -22.71 2.58 -0.75
C SER A 75 -22.23 3.12 -2.09
N TYR A 76 -22.66 2.51 -3.18
CA TYR A 76 -22.49 3.09 -4.51
C TYR A 76 -23.74 3.88 -4.86
N CYS A 77 -23.75 5.14 -4.44
CA CYS A 77 -24.79 6.11 -4.81
C CYS A 77 -24.15 7.08 -5.81
N ASN A 78 -24.80 7.28 -6.95
CA ASN A 78 -24.32 8.11 -8.07
C ASN A 78 -23.02 7.62 -8.70
N ASP A 79 -23.18 7.05 -9.90
CA ASP A 79 -22.13 6.55 -10.78
C ASP A 79 -21.12 5.63 -10.09
N PRO A 80 -21.18 4.28 -10.29
CA PRO A 80 -19.94 3.53 -10.13
C PRO A 80 -18.89 4.25 -10.95
N LEU A 81 -17.66 4.37 -10.46
CA LEU A 81 -16.59 4.60 -11.40
C LEU A 81 -16.72 3.51 -12.47
N PRO A 82 -16.97 3.86 -13.75
CA PRO A 82 -17.11 2.86 -14.79
C PRO A 82 -15.83 2.03 -14.79
N HIS A 83 -15.93 0.75 -15.19
CA HIS A 83 -14.78 -0.17 -15.08
C HIS A 83 -13.49 0.39 -15.71
N GLU A 84 -13.63 1.20 -16.76
CA GLU A 84 -12.55 1.94 -17.41
C GLU A 84 -11.94 3.07 -16.57
N ALA A 85 -12.70 3.72 -15.69
CA ALA A 85 -12.21 4.78 -14.82
C ALA A 85 -11.29 4.26 -13.72
N PHE A 86 -11.39 2.99 -13.31
CA PHE A 86 -10.39 2.40 -12.40
C PHE A 86 -9.00 2.33 -13.01
N ARG A 87 -8.90 2.30 -14.34
CA ARG A 87 -7.60 2.30 -15.03
C ARG A 87 -6.82 3.59 -14.80
N LEU A 88 -7.51 4.70 -14.48
CA LEU A 88 -6.89 5.97 -14.13
C LEU A 88 -6.06 5.90 -12.84
N PHE A 89 -6.25 4.85 -12.02
CA PHE A 89 -5.47 4.64 -10.80
C PHE A 89 -4.21 3.79 -11.01
N TYR A 90 -4.05 3.08 -12.14
CA TYR A 90 -2.81 2.34 -12.43
C TYR A 90 -1.53 3.19 -12.39
N PRO A 91 -1.53 4.45 -12.88
CA PRO A 91 -0.39 5.35 -12.74
C PRO A 91 0.03 5.65 -11.29
N LEU A 92 -0.80 5.35 -10.27
CA LEU A 92 -0.41 5.50 -8.86
C LEU A 92 0.75 4.58 -8.45
N VAL A 93 1.13 3.60 -9.27
CA VAL A 93 2.37 2.84 -9.03
C VAL A 93 3.63 3.66 -9.32
N LEU A 94 3.56 4.66 -10.21
CA LEU A 94 4.71 5.44 -10.69
C LEU A 94 5.46 6.16 -9.55
N PRO A 95 4.78 6.86 -8.62
CA PRO A 95 5.43 7.48 -7.46
C PRO A 95 6.22 6.50 -6.59
N LEU A 96 5.87 5.21 -6.57
CA LEU A 96 6.55 4.20 -5.76
C LEU A 96 7.82 3.67 -6.44
N LEU A 97 7.94 3.78 -7.77
CA LEU A 97 9.05 3.21 -8.53
C LEU A 97 10.42 3.68 -8.06
N PRO A 98 10.68 4.97 -7.77
CA PRO A 98 11.98 5.41 -7.26
C PRO A 98 12.38 4.70 -5.97
N LEU A 99 11.42 4.52 -5.06
CA LEU A 99 11.65 3.86 -3.77
C LEU A 99 11.87 2.36 -3.94
N TYR A 100 11.10 1.69 -4.80
CA TYR A 100 11.35 0.30 -5.19
C TYR A 100 12.74 0.11 -5.80
N VAL A 101 13.08 0.91 -6.81
CA VAL A 101 14.38 0.82 -7.50
C VAL A 101 15.52 1.07 -6.51
N HIS A 102 15.40 2.10 -5.67
CA HIS A 102 16.42 2.42 -4.68
C HIS A 102 16.57 1.30 -3.65
N TYR A 103 15.46 0.81 -3.09
CA TYR A 103 15.47 -0.31 -2.16
C TYR A 103 16.22 -1.47 -2.79
N PHE A 104 15.80 -1.97 -3.96
CA PHE A 104 16.38 -3.16 -4.60
C PHE A 104 17.84 -3.00 -5.04
N ARG A 105 18.24 -1.82 -5.50
CA ARG A 105 19.60 -1.60 -6.04
C ARG A 105 20.64 -1.21 -4.99
N ALA A 106 20.26 -0.51 -3.93
CA ALA A 106 21.22 -0.03 -2.94
C ALA A 106 21.93 -1.20 -2.24
N LYS A 107 23.27 -1.13 -2.17
CA LYS A 107 24.11 -2.11 -1.45
C LYS A 107 23.87 -2.04 0.06
N GLN A 108 23.79 -0.82 0.59
CA GLN A 108 23.47 -0.51 1.97
C GLN A 108 22.33 0.51 2.00
N LEU A 109 21.46 0.39 3.00
CA LEU A 109 20.38 1.32 3.31
C LEU A 109 20.53 1.73 4.77
N ASN A 110 20.32 3.00 5.10
CA ASN A 110 20.39 3.46 6.49
C ASN A 110 19.18 2.97 7.27
N HIS A 111 18.03 2.88 6.60
CA HIS A 111 16.75 2.54 7.23
C HIS A 111 15.99 1.41 6.50
N PRO A 112 16.58 0.21 6.35
CA PRO A 112 16.00 -0.86 5.53
C PRO A 112 14.61 -1.30 6.00
N VAL A 113 14.40 -1.43 7.32
CA VAL A 113 13.11 -1.85 7.87
C VAL A 113 12.02 -0.78 7.64
N LEU A 114 12.34 0.49 7.89
CA LEU A 114 11.36 1.57 7.77
C LEU A 114 10.99 1.83 6.29
N LEU A 115 11.98 1.84 5.39
CA LEU A 115 11.71 1.98 3.95
C LEU A 115 10.92 0.78 3.41
N GLY A 116 11.19 -0.43 3.91
CA GLY A 116 10.40 -1.62 3.61
C GLY A 116 8.96 -1.50 4.08
N LEU A 117 8.73 -1.04 5.32
CA LEU A 117 7.39 -0.81 5.86
C LEU A 117 6.61 0.23 5.03
N ILE A 118 7.26 1.33 4.65
CA ILE A 118 6.66 2.37 3.79
C ILE A 118 6.25 1.77 2.44
N LEU A 119 7.11 0.97 1.82
CA LEU A 119 6.79 0.30 0.55
C LEU A 119 5.60 -0.64 0.67
N VAL A 120 5.52 -1.43 1.75
CA VAL A 120 4.39 -2.32 1.99
C VAL A 120 3.10 -1.54 2.14
N MET A 121 3.07 -0.55 3.04
CA MET A 121 1.88 0.25 3.32
C MET A 121 1.36 0.97 2.07
N LEU A 122 2.23 1.72 1.39
CA LEU A 122 1.79 2.49 0.22
C LEU A 122 1.34 1.58 -0.94
N SER A 123 2.04 0.46 -1.15
CA SER A 123 1.65 -0.47 -2.21
C SER A 123 0.35 -1.21 -1.89
N LEU A 124 0.05 -1.46 -0.61
CA LEU A 124 -1.23 -1.99 -0.18
C LEU A 124 -2.37 -1.03 -0.54
N GLY A 125 -2.18 0.28 -0.33
CA GLY A 125 -3.16 1.30 -0.71
C GLY A 125 -3.40 1.31 -2.23
N VAL A 126 -2.32 1.33 -3.03
CA VAL A 126 -2.41 1.27 -4.49
C VAL A 126 -3.06 -0.02 -4.98
N PHE A 127 -2.67 -1.17 -4.41
CA PHE A 127 -3.26 -2.46 -4.73
C PHE A 127 -4.77 -2.43 -4.48
N SER A 128 -5.20 -1.90 -3.33
CA SER A 128 -6.61 -1.89 -2.94
C SER A 128 -7.48 -1.12 -3.94
N ILE A 129 -7.06 0.09 -4.35
CA ILE A 129 -7.82 0.94 -5.27
C ILE A 129 -7.73 0.51 -6.75
N THR A 130 -6.72 -0.31 -7.10
CA THR A 130 -6.54 -0.85 -8.46
C THR A 130 -7.02 -2.30 -8.54
N LEU A 131 -6.10 -3.24 -8.35
CA LEU A 131 -6.31 -4.69 -8.45
C LEU A 131 -7.38 -5.19 -7.48
N GLY A 132 -7.41 -4.69 -6.25
CA GLY A 132 -8.40 -5.06 -5.24
C GLY A 132 -9.83 -4.78 -5.72
N ASN A 133 -10.06 -3.61 -6.31
CA ASN A 133 -11.35 -3.26 -6.90
C ASN A 133 -11.70 -4.10 -8.13
N GLU A 134 -10.71 -4.38 -8.99
CA GLU A 134 -10.95 -5.26 -10.14
C GLU A 134 -11.33 -6.68 -9.69
N ILE A 135 -10.63 -7.23 -8.71
CA ILE A 135 -10.95 -8.52 -8.09
C ILE A 135 -12.34 -8.49 -7.46
N PHE A 136 -12.71 -7.40 -6.78
CA PHE A 136 -14.05 -7.25 -6.20
C PHE A 136 -15.13 -7.37 -7.28
N HIS A 137 -15.03 -6.58 -8.36
CA HIS A 137 -16.04 -6.58 -9.43
C HIS A 137 -16.11 -7.93 -10.15
N LEU A 138 -14.97 -8.58 -10.39
CA LEU A 138 -14.91 -9.91 -11.01
C LEU A 138 -15.53 -10.99 -10.10
N ALA A 139 -15.18 -10.99 -8.81
CA ALA A 139 -15.70 -11.94 -7.84
C ALA A 139 -17.19 -11.72 -7.53
N TYR A 140 -17.65 -10.47 -7.53
CA TYR A 140 -19.06 -10.16 -7.40
C TYR A 140 -19.84 -10.67 -8.62
N ARG A 141 -19.34 -10.39 -9.83
CA ARG A 141 -19.95 -10.84 -11.09
C ARG A 141 -20.03 -12.37 -11.20
N SER A 142 -19.01 -13.10 -10.73
CA SER A 142 -19.00 -14.56 -10.80
C SER A 142 -20.06 -15.22 -9.92
N VAL A 143 -20.40 -14.60 -8.77
CA VAL A 143 -21.43 -15.12 -7.86
C VAL A 143 -22.83 -14.63 -8.25
N GLN A 144 -22.95 -13.36 -8.62
CA GLN A 144 -24.25 -12.72 -8.91
C GLN A 144 -24.74 -12.97 -10.36
N GLY A 145 -23.88 -13.46 -11.25
CA GLY A 145 -24.18 -13.74 -12.67
C GLY A 145 -24.18 -12.50 -13.58
N HIS A 146 -24.18 -11.30 -13.00
CA HIS A 146 -24.06 -10.01 -13.68
C HIS A 146 -23.18 -9.10 -12.83
N GLY A 147 -22.57 -8.08 -13.46
CA GLY A 147 -21.80 -7.07 -12.74
C GLY A 147 -22.71 -6.28 -11.78
N VAL A 148 -22.12 -5.34 -11.03
CA VAL A 148 -22.93 -4.37 -10.29
C VAL A 148 -23.69 -3.53 -11.32
N VAL A 149 -25.00 -3.74 -11.44
CA VAL A 149 -25.88 -3.01 -12.37
C VAL A 149 -26.55 -1.88 -11.62
N TYR A 150 -26.43 -0.66 -12.15
CA TYR A 150 -27.04 0.53 -11.59
C TYR A 150 -28.35 0.80 -12.31
N SER A 151 -29.43 1.03 -11.56
CA SER A 151 -30.62 1.63 -12.15
C SER A 151 -30.27 3.08 -12.49
N GLY A 152 -29.86 3.33 -13.72
CA GLY A 152 -29.58 4.68 -14.23
C GLY A 152 -30.83 5.57 -14.32
N ALA A 153 -31.87 5.33 -13.52
CA ALA A 153 -33.10 6.10 -13.57
C ALA A 153 -32.96 7.45 -12.85
N ARG A 154 -32.18 7.55 -11.76
CA ARG A 154 -31.98 8.82 -11.02
C ARG A 154 -30.63 8.89 -10.28
N ALA A 155 -30.03 10.09 -10.25
CA ALA A 155 -28.83 10.45 -9.49
C ALA A 155 -29.05 10.52 -7.96
N TRP A 156 -29.88 9.66 -7.40
CA TRP A 156 -29.97 9.40 -5.95
C TRP A 156 -30.39 7.95 -5.66
N GLU A 157 -30.64 7.14 -6.69
CA GLU A 157 -30.97 5.73 -6.54
C GLU A 157 -29.68 4.95 -6.26
N CYS A 158 -29.49 4.58 -4.99
CA CYS A 158 -28.40 3.70 -4.59
C CYS A 158 -28.73 2.27 -5.00
N ALA A 159 -27.84 1.62 -5.76
CA ALA A 159 -27.95 0.20 -6.01
C ALA A 159 -27.54 -0.55 -4.74
N TYR A 160 -28.49 -1.24 -4.11
CA TYR A 160 -28.20 -2.12 -2.99
C TYR A 160 -27.53 -3.40 -3.51
N LEU A 161 -26.28 -3.63 -3.11
CA LEU A 161 -25.57 -4.86 -3.43
C LEU A 161 -26.26 -6.06 -2.79
N ASN A 162 -26.26 -7.19 -3.50
CA ASN A 162 -26.68 -8.44 -2.88
C ASN A 162 -25.66 -8.79 -1.78
N SER A 163 -26.12 -8.78 -0.52
CA SER A 163 -25.24 -8.94 0.64
C SER A 163 -24.48 -10.27 0.69
N ALA A 164 -24.96 -11.34 0.04
CA ALA A 164 -24.27 -12.62 -0.01
C ALA A 164 -23.13 -12.58 -1.03
N SER A 165 -23.41 -12.08 -2.23
CA SER A 165 -22.43 -11.89 -3.31
C SER A 165 -21.35 -10.88 -2.91
N GLU A 166 -21.73 -9.80 -2.23
CA GLU A 166 -20.80 -8.81 -1.68
C GLU A 166 -19.87 -9.42 -0.64
N ARG A 167 -20.41 -10.18 0.34
CA ARG A 167 -19.58 -10.86 1.36
C ARG A 167 -18.58 -11.82 0.72
N SER A 168 -19.02 -12.59 -0.28
CA SER A 168 -18.13 -13.49 -1.02
C SER A 168 -17.04 -12.71 -1.77
N ALA A 169 -17.40 -11.64 -2.48
CA ALA A 169 -16.45 -10.80 -3.21
C ALA A 169 -15.42 -10.13 -2.27
N ARG A 170 -15.87 -9.57 -1.14
CA ARG A 170 -14.99 -9.00 -0.10
C ARG A 170 -14.06 -10.06 0.50
N SER A 171 -14.53 -11.28 0.71
CA SER A 171 -13.69 -12.38 1.18
C SER A 171 -12.58 -12.70 0.15
N THR A 172 -12.91 -12.73 -1.14
CA THR A 172 -11.92 -12.95 -2.21
C THR A 172 -10.87 -11.83 -2.25
N VAL A 173 -11.31 -10.57 -2.13
CA VAL A 173 -10.39 -9.41 -2.03
C VAL A 173 -9.51 -9.51 -0.81
N GLY A 174 -10.05 -9.92 0.35
CA GLY A 174 -9.30 -10.13 1.58
C GLY A 174 -8.19 -11.18 1.40
N THR A 175 -8.52 -12.32 0.78
CA THR A 175 -7.54 -13.36 0.46
C THR A 175 -6.46 -12.85 -0.49
N ALA A 176 -6.85 -12.15 -1.57
CA ALA A 176 -5.90 -11.60 -2.54
C ALA A 176 -4.97 -10.56 -1.89
N THR A 177 -5.51 -9.73 -1.00
CA THR A 177 -4.76 -8.73 -0.23
C THR A 177 -3.74 -9.40 0.69
N LEU A 178 -4.13 -10.49 1.38
CA LEU A 178 -3.23 -11.26 2.23
C LEU A 178 -2.10 -11.91 1.41
N VAL A 179 -2.43 -12.52 0.28
CA VAL A 179 -1.43 -13.09 -0.65
C VAL A 179 -0.46 -12.00 -1.13
N PHE A 180 -0.98 -10.85 -1.55
CA PHE A 180 -0.17 -9.71 -1.97
C PHE A 180 0.81 -9.28 -0.86
N LEU A 181 0.33 -9.10 0.38
CA LEU A 181 1.17 -8.71 1.51
C LEU A 181 2.25 -9.75 1.81
N VAL A 182 1.90 -11.03 1.84
CA VAL A 182 2.87 -12.12 2.08
C VAL A 182 3.93 -12.14 1.00
N VAL A 183 3.54 -12.12 -0.28
CA VAL A 183 4.48 -12.13 -1.41
C VAL A 183 5.38 -10.88 -1.36
N GLN A 184 4.81 -9.70 -1.12
CA GLN A 184 5.55 -8.47 -1.08
C GLN A 184 6.60 -8.47 0.04
N VAL A 185 6.20 -8.86 1.26
CA VAL A 185 7.12 -8.94 2.41
C VAL A 185 8.23 -9.96 2.14
N LEU A 186 7.90 -11.15 1.61
CA LEU A 186 8.88 -12.16 1.28
C LEU A 186 9.89 -11.66 0.24
N VAL A 187 9.44 -10.98 -0.82
CA VAL A 187 10.32 -10.38 -1.83
C VAL A 187 11.26 -9.36 -1.19
N LEU A 188 10.73 -8.43 -0.38
CA LEU A 188 11.56 -7.40 0.26
C LEU A 188 12.62 -8.02 1.19
N ILE A 189 12.26 -9.04 1.98
CA ILE A 189 13.17 -9.79 2.84
C ILE A 189 14.22 -10.55 2.02
N ALA A 190 13.80 -11.27 0.99
CA ALA A 190 14.69 -12.05 0.13
C ALA A 190 15.75 -11.16 -0.51
N VAL A 191 15.36 -10.00 -1.05
CA VAL A 191 16.29 -9.04 -1.65
C VAL A 191 17.28 -8.51 -0.60
N ARG A 192 16.84 -8.17 0.62
CA ARG A 192 17.77 -7.73 1.68
C ARG A 192 18.76 -8.82 2.07
N ARG A 193 18.29 -10.06 2.23
CA ARG A 193 19.14 -11.21 2.54
C ARG A 193 20.17 -11.48 1.45
N MET A 194 19.76 -11.41 0.18
CA MET A 194 20.68 -11.57 -0.95
C MET A 194 21.77 -10.49 -0.96
N LYS A 195 21.41 -9.23 -0.71
CA LYS A 195 22.37 -8.12 -0.65
C LYS A 195 23.33 -8.21 0.53
N HIS A 196 22.85 -8.67 1.69
CA HIS A 196 23.70 -8.94 2.85
C HIS A 196 24.75 -10.02 2.54
N ARG A 197 24.32 -11.16 1.99
CA ARG A 197 25.23 -12.26 1.60
C ARG A 197 26.27 -11.87 0.55
N GLN A 198 25.94 -10.94 -0.35
CA GLN A 198 26.89 -10.41 -1.33
C GLN A 198 27.93 -9.43 -0.72
N SER A 199 27.65 -8.91 0.48
CA SER A 199 28.51 -7.93 1.14
C SER A 199 29.42 -8.56 2.19
N GLU A 200 29.12 -9.78 2.66
CA GLU A 200 30.05 -10.59 3.46
C GLU A 200 31.15 -11.14 2.54
N PRO A 201 32.42 -10.72 2.71
CA PRO A 201 33.52 -11.34 2.00
C PRO A 201 33.64 -12.79 2.48
N GLN A 202 33.73 -13.73 1.54
CA GLN A 202 34.30 -15.06 1.83
C GLN A 202 35.57 -14.85 2.65
N GLY A 203 35.63 -15.51 3.82
CA GLY A 203 36.77 -15.42 4.72
C GLY A 203 38.08 -15.54 3.95
N THR A 204 38.98 -14.59 4.21
CA THR A 204 40.40 -14.75 3.95
C THR A 204 40.80 -16.15 4.41
N PRO A 205 41.29 -17.05 3.53
CA PRO A 205 42.06 -18.18 4.00
C PRO A 205 43.28 -17.58 4.71
N SER A 206 43.41 -17.88 5.99
CA SER A 206 44.59 -17.55 6.79
C SER A 206 45.81 -18.18 6.15
N SER A 207 46.51 -17.43 5.32
CA SER A 207 47.85 -17.73 4.85
C SER A 207 48.83 -17.27 5.94
N ASP A 208 48.86 -18.00 7.06
CA ASP A 208 49.93 -17.93 8.07
C ASP A 208 50.15 -19.35 8.62
N ALA A 209 50.78 -20.17 7.79
CA ALA A 209 51.45 -21.39 8.23
C ALA A 209 52.70 -21.54 7.36
N GLY A 210 53.69 -20.71 7.64
CA GLY A 210 54.97 -20.75 6.93
C GLY A 210 56.04 -19.90 7.60
N VAL A 211 56.99 -20.61 8.23
CA VAL A 211 58.36 -20.20 8.56
C VAL A 211 58.56 -19.45 9.88
N GLU A 212 58.96 -20.21 10.91
CA GLU A 212 60.23 -19.98 11.63
C GLU A 212 60.49 -21.15 12.60
N ALA A 213 61.43 -22.03 12.23
CA ALA A 213 62.24 -22.86 13.13
C ALA A 213 63.49 -23.33 12.37
#